data_AF-A0A1V1P361-F1
#
_entry.id   AF-A0A1V1P361-F1
#
_cell.length_a   1.000
_cell.length_b   1.000
_cell.length_c   1.000
_cell.angle_alpha   90.00
_cell.angle_beta   90.00
_cell.angle_gamma   90.00
#
_symmetry.space_group_name_H-M   'P 1'
#
loop_
_entity.id
_entity.type
_entity.pdbx_description
1 polymer ?
#
loop_
_entity_poly.entity_id
_entity_poly.type
_entity_poly.pdbx_seq_one_letter_code
_entity_poly.pdbx_strand_id
1 'polypeptide(L)'
;MPGQEPFFSDFFAPSDAHGNDSPQVYWLNDSGRWEQITQLQTTRISHGTAYWIQCNGVSDYVGPVKVDIEQGNSLDYGQFLVEQNLHITNEYNKNFDITLEILDTTNNDGTNDIPFSRWIPLPSENAGWSAFTETLTQQYQNQETQTIRLAVRRAYLTTPGQYESILRVSSNNGIQIFIPASLTHKAEKTGLWVGTAKINQVNNPMRSENPDDPVTITPVPTASELSFRIIIHVDANGVVRLLKEIIQMWDPGNEIRTAKFVLITNESLISNYVGAALRDGQPVGRRISSAVFSFPEPLIMAGSFLSGNTISCDYEISANDPLNPFKHQFHPDHQQGYDIKRIISMEFTDYDPTNINLSVAGWGDSDMGGIYKEEIHGLHKHTLYVEGNFRVHKISDIGELVQ
;
A
#
# COMPACT_ATOMS: atom_id res chain seq x y z
N MET A 1 -25.93 -21.80 -15.03
CA MET A 1 -26.32 -23.22 -15.05
C MET A 1 -27.49 -23.39 -16.01
N PRO A 2 -27.63 -24.53 -16.72
CA PRO A 2 -28.76 -24.75 -17.62
C PRO A 2 -30.10 -24.60 -16.88
N GLY A 3 -31.01 -23.77 -17.41
CA GLY A 3 -32.36 -23.55 -16.86
C GLY A 3 -32.52 -22.33 -15.94
N GLN A 4 -31.45 -21.59 -15.67
CA GLN A 4 -31.47 -20.33 -14.90
C GLN A 4 -31.31 -19.08 -15.78
N GLU A 5 -31.36 -19.23 -17.10
CA GLU A 5 -31.18 -18.13 -18.04
C GLU A 5 -32.33 -17.12 -17.90
N PRO A 6 -32.08 -15.82 -18.06
CA PRO A 6 -33.10 -14.81 -17.86
C PRO A 6 -34.11 -14.85 -19.01
N PHE A 7 -35.34 -14.42 -18.74
CA PHE A 7 -36.31 -14.14 -19.80
C PHE A 7 -35.93 -12.84 -20.53
N PHE A 8 -36.33 -12.68 -21.79
CA PHE A 8 -36.01 -11.48 -22.56
C PHE A 8 -36.57 -10.19 -21.94
N SER A 9 -37.84 -10.21 -21.52
CA SER A 9 -38.48 -9.08 -20.83
C SER A 9 -37.73 -8.69 -19.56
N ASP A 10 -37.41 -9.68 -18.72
CA ASP A 10 -36.65 -9.50 -17.49
C ASP A 10 -35.23 -8.95 -17.75
N PHE A 11 -34.51 -9.48 -18.74
CA PHE A 11 -33.14 -9.05 -19.05
C PHE A 11 -33.08 -7.61 -19.57
N PHE A 12 -34.04 -7.18 -20.39
CA PHE A 12 -34.04 -5.84 -20.98
C PHE A 12 -34.87 -4.80 -20.20
N ALA A 13 -35.61 -5.21 -19.16
CA ALA A 13 -36.41 -4.32 -18.31
C ALA A 13 -35.69 -3.01 -17.89
N PRO A 14 -34.41 -3.04 -17.46
CA PRO A 14 -33.70 -1.82 -17.05
C PRO A 14 -33.26 -0.91 -18.20
N SER A 15 -33.41 -1.35 -19.45
CA SER A 15 -32.81 -0.68 -20.61
C SER A 15 -33.84 0.06 -21.46
N ASP A 16 -33.92 1.38 -21.26
CA ASP A 16 -34.78 2.27 -22.05
C ASP A 16 -34.45 2.20 -23.56
N ALA A 17 -33.17 2.05 -23.89
CA ALA A 17 -32.71 1.92 -25.26
C ALA A 17 -33.27 0.67 -25.95
N HIS A 18 -33.65 -0.38 -25.22
CA HIS A 18 -34.21 -1.60 -25.78
C HIS A 18 -35.73 -1.69 -25.61
N GLY A 19 -36.40 -0.62 -25.14
CA GLY A 19 -37.85 -0.63 -24.93
C GLY A 19 -38.29 -1.35 -23.64
N ASN A 20 -37.40 -1.41 -22.63
CA ASN A 20 -37.65 -1.96 -21.31
C ASN A 20 -38.23 -3.38 -21.37
N ASP A 21 -39.46 -3.57 -20.89
CA ASP A 21 -40.12 -4.88 -20.79
C ASP A 21 -40.64 -5.42 -22.15
N SER A 22 -40.55 -4.63 -23.22
CA SER A 22 -41.08 -4.96 -24.56
C SER A 22 -40.04 -4.83 -25.68
N PRO A 23 -38.85 -5.46 -25.56
CA PRO A 23 -37.82 -5.40 -26.59
C PRO A 23 -38.25 -6.11 -27.88
N GLN A 24 -37.90 -5.56 -29.03
CA GLN A 24 -38.06 -6.26 -30.30
C GLN A 24 -36.85 -7.16 -30.53
N VAL A 25 -37.02 -8.45 -30.29
CA VAL A 25 -35.97 -9.46 -30.40
C VAL A 25 -36.28 -10.42 -31.55
N TYR A 26 -35.26 -10.73 -32.35
CA TYR A 26 -35.32 -11.68 -33.45
C TYR A 26 -34.25 -12.75 -33.29
N TRP A 27 -34.57 -13.99 -33.66
CA TRP A 27 -33.64 -15.10 -33.71
C TRP A 27 -33.58 -15.69 -35.11
N LEU A 28 -32.47 -16.34 -35.45
CA LEU A 28 -32.32 -17.02 -36.73
C LEU A 28 -32.84 -18.45 -36.59
N ASN A 29 -33.96 -18.76 -37.24
CA ASN A 29 -34.53 -20.11 -37.19
C ASN A 29 -33.71 -21.11 -38.04
N ASP A 30 -34.00 -22.40 -37.87
CA ASP A 30 -33.30 -23.51 -38.55
C ASP A 30 -33.36 -23.44 -40.09
N SER A 31 -34.29 -22.65 -40.64
CA SER A 31 -34.41 -22.39 -42.08
C SER A 31 -33.58 -21.18 -42.54
N GLY A 32 -32.75 -20.60 -41.67
CA GLY A 32 -31.93 -19.41 -41.96
C GLY A 32 -32.73 -18.12 -42.12
N ARG A 33 -33.93 -18.02 -41.52
CA ARG A 33 -34.77 -16.81 -41.57
C ARG A 33 -34.88 -16.17 -40.20
N TRP A 34 -34.86 -14.84 -40.17
CA TRP A 34 -35.10 -14.07 -38.95
C TRP A 34 -36.58 -14.12 -38.58
N GLU A 35 -36.86 -14.49 -37.34
CA GLU A 35 -38.20 -14.58 -36.79
C GLU A 35 -38.27 -13.83 -35.47
N GLN A 36 -39.34 -13.07 -35.26
CA GLN A 36 -39.51 -12.28 -34.04
C GLN A 36 -39.93 -13.18 -32.88
N ILE A 37 -39.30 -12.99 -31.73
CA ILE A 37 -39.72 -13.60 -30.47
C ILE A 37 -40.86 -12.75 -29.90
N THR A 38 -42.06 -13.31 -29.87
CA THR A 38 -43.26 -12.61 -29.36
C THR A 38 -43.55 -12.92 -27.88
N GLN A 39 -43.05 -14.05 -27.37
CA GLN A 39 -43.30 -14.52 -26.00
C GLN A 39 -42.18 -14.13 -25.02
N LEU A 40 -41.84 -12.84 -24.95
CA LEU A 40 -40.67 -12.32 -24.22
C LEU A 40 -40.67 -12.60 -22.71
N GLN A 41 -41.82 -12.89 -22.11
CA GLN A 41 -41.95 -13.24 -20.69
C GLN A 41 -41.76 -14.73 -20.38
N THR A 42 -41.81 -15.60 -21.40
CA THR A 42 -41.70 -17.06 -21.22
C THR A 42 -40.58 -17.67 -22.05
N THR A 43 -39.99 -16.92 -22.99
CA THR A 43 -38.80 -17.32 -23.74
C THR A 43 -37.53 -16.91 -22.99
N ARG A 44 -36.69 -17.89 -22.67
CA ARG A 44 -35.37 -17.67 -22.04
C ARG A 44 -34.31 -17.35 -23.10
N ILE A 45 -33.34 -16.53 -22.72
CA ILE A 45 -32.15 -16.27 -23.55
C ILE A 45 -31.29 -17.54 -23.59
N SER A 46 -30.98 -18.06 -24.78
CA SER A 46 -30.20 -19.30 -24.93
C SER A 46 -28.73 -18.99 -25.17
N HIS A 47 -27.85 -19.63 -24.39
CA HIS A 47 -26.40 -19.52 -24.60
C HIS A 47 -25.99 -20.02 -26.00
N GLY A 48 -25.02 -19.36 -26.62
CA GLY A 48 -24.50 -19.71 -27.94
C GLY A 48 -25.44 -19.40 -29.11
N THR A 49 -26.56 -18.71 -28.86
CA THR A 49 -27.50 -18.26 -29.89
C THR A 49 -27.30 -16.79 -30.18
N ALA A 50 -27.26 -16.42 -31.46
CA ALA A 50 -27.22 -15.02 -31.89
C ALA A 50 -28.64 -14.47 -32.04
N TYR A 51 -28.86 -13.27 -31.49
CA TYR A 51 -30.13 -12.54 -31.57
C TYR A 51 -29.89 -11.17 -32.20
N TRP A 52 -30.87 -10.67 -32.95
CA TRP A 52 -30.97 -9.24 -33.26
C TRP A 52 -31.92 -8.59 -32.29
N ILE A 53 -31.49 -7.48 -31.67
CA ILE A 53 -32.32 -6.67 -30.79
C ILE A 53 -32.40 -5.28 -31.38
N GLN A 54 -33.61 -4.74 -31.48
CA GLN A 54 -33.79 -3.34 -31.86
C GLN A 54 -33.39 -2.42 -30.70
N CYS A 55 -32.58 -1.40 -30.99
CA CYS A 55 -32.24 -0.33 -30.05
C CYS A 55 -32.80 1.01 -30.54
N ASN A 56 -33.44 1.75 -29.65
CA ASN A 56 -33.83 3.15 -29.78
C ASN A 56 -32.59 4.04 -29.58
N GLY A 57 -31.65 4.00 -30.54
CA GLY A 57 -30.38 4.71 -30.47
C GLY A 57 -29.22 3.84 -29.98
N VAL A 58 -28.17 4.48 -29.48
CA VAL A 58 -26.98 3.80 -28.94
C VAL A 58 -27.31 3.28 -27.54
N SER A 59 -26.90 2.04 -27.25
CA SER A 59 -27.03 1.44 -25.91
C SER A 59 -25.65 1.07 -25.35
N ASP A 60 -25.42 1.42 -24.10
CA ASP A 60 -24.32 0.94 -23.25
C ASP A 60 -24.76 -0.18 -22.29
N TYR A 61 -26.04 -0.53 -22.30
CA TYR A 61 -26.58 -1.63 -21.50
C TYR A 61 -25.99 -2.98 -21.91
N VAL A 62 -25.23 -3.58 -21.01
CA VAL A 62 -24.60 -4.91 -21.18
C VAL A 62 -25.31 -6.00 -20.38
N GLY A 63 -26.24 -5.63 -19.48
CA GLY A 63 -27.04 -6.56 -18.71
C GLY A 63 -27.43 -6.02 -17.32
N PRO A 64 -28.19 -6.79 -16.53
CA PRO A 64 -28.74 -6.35 -15.23
C PRO A 64 -27.73 -6.18 -14.10
N VAL A 65 -26.45 -6.48 -14.36
CA VAL A 65 -25.35 -6.24 -13.44
C VAL A 65 -24.49 -5.18 -14.09
N LYS A 66 -24.29 -4.09 -13.38
CA LYS A 66 -23.36 -3.05 -13.77
C LYS A 66 -22.14 -3.10 -12.87
N VAL A 67 -20.97 -2.93 -13.47
CA VAL A 67 -19.70 -2.83 -12.76
C VAL A 67 -19.07 -1.50 -13.11
N ASP A 68 -18.89 -0.66 -12.10
CA ASP A 68 -18.17 0.61 -12.20
C ASP A 68 -16.87 0.50 -11.40
N ILE A 69 -15.79 0.98 -11.98
CA ILE A 69 -14.46 1.07 -11.35
C ILE A 69 -13.99 2.52 -11.33
N GLU A 70 -13.11 2.85 -10.40
CA GLU A 70 -12.70 4.24 -10.17
C GLU A 70 -11.97 4.86 -11.38
N GLN A 71 -11.25 4.06 -12.16
CA GLN A 71 -10.45 4.53 -13.29
C GLN A 71 -10.51 3.55 -14.48
N GLY A 72 -10.97 4.04 -15.63
CA GLY A 72 -10.94 3.29 -16.89
C GLY A 72 -11.87 2.07 -16.89
N ASN A 73 -11.39 0.96 -17.50
CA ASN A 73 -12.14 -0.30 -17.67
C ASN A 73 -11.38 -1.52 -17.11
N SER A 74 -10.31 -1.30 -16.33
CA SER A 74 -9.51 -2.33 -15.67
C SER A 74 -9.05 -1.87 -14.29
N LEU A 75 -8.79 -2.80 -13.38
CA LEU A 75 -8.15 -2.50 -12.10
C LEU A 75 -6.63 -2.36 -12.31
N ASP A 76 -6.17 -1.16 -12.67
CA ASP A 76 -4.74 -0.90 -12.87
C ASP A 76 -4.08 -0.35 -11.60
N TYR A 77 -3.26 -1.17 -10.96
CA TYR A 77 -2.55 -0.79 -9.74
C TYR A 77 -1.19 -0.13 -10.04
N GLY A 78 -0.70 -0.22 -11.29
CA GLY A 78 0.61 0.27 -11.68
C GLY A 78 1.72 -0.12 -10.71
N GLN A 79 2.59 0.83 -10.37
CA GLN A 79 3.70 0.63 -9.41
C GLN A 79 3.36 0.98 -7.97
N PHE A 80 2.32 1.79 -7.73
CA PHE A 80 2.13 2.49 -6.46
C PHE A 80 0.75 2.37 -5.87
N LEU A 81 -0.27 2.19 -6.70
CA LEU A 81 -1.62 2.10 -6.18
C LEU A 81 -1.75 0.78 -5.43
N VAL A 82 -2.25 0.89 -4.20
CA VAL A 82 -2.39 -0.24 -3.27
C VAL A 82 -3.83 -0.75 -3.28
N GLU A 83 -4.80 0.15 -3.42
CA GLU A 83 -6.22 -0.12 -3.24
C GLU A 83 -7.04 0.52 -4.37
N GLN A 84 -8.11 -0.15 -4.79
CA GLN A 84 -9.15 0.36 -5.66
C GLN A 84 -10.53 -0.12 -5.21
N ASN A 85 -11.56 0.67 -5.53
CA ASN A 85 -12.94 0.29 -5.29
C ASN A 85 -13.59 -0.29 -6.55
N LEU A 86 -14.31 -1.39 -6.36
CA LEU A 86 -15.18 -2.00 -7.34
C LEU A 86 -16.64 -1.78 -6.89
N HIS A 87 -17.41 -1.03 -7.68
CA HIS A 87 -18.83 -0.82 -7.43
C HIS A 87 -19.62 -1.77 -8.31
N ILE A 88 -20.39 -2.65 -7.67
CA ILE A 88 -21.26 -3.59 -8.36
C ILE A 88 -22.69 -3.17 -8.07
N THR A 89 -23.48 -2.99 -9.12
CA THR A 89 -24.88 -2.59 -9.02
C THR A 89 -25.78 -3.67 -9.59
N ASN A 90 -26.80 -4.04 -8.81
CA ASN A 90 -27.94 -4.80 -9.31
C ASN A 90 -28.94 -3.82 -9.94
N GLU A 91 -28.92 -3.67 -11.26
CA GLU A 91 -29.86 -2.81 -12.00
C GLU A 91 -31.20 -3.51 -12.29
N TYR A 92 -31.36 -4.74 -11.83
CA TYR A 92 -32.59 -5.50 -11.98
C TYR A 92 -33.64 -5.10 -10.93
N ASN A 93 -34.88 -5.50 -11.18
CA ASN A 93 -36.01 -5.24 -10.28
C ASN A 93 -36.23 -6.35 -9.23
N LYS A 94 -35.37 -7.37 -9.22
CA LYS A 94 -35.39 -8.49 -8.27
C LYS A 94 -34.04 -8.63 -7.57
N ASN A 95 -34.07 -9.20 -6.39
CA ASN A 95 -32.86 -9.56 -5.66
C ASN A 95 -32.21 -10.79 -6.30
N PHE A 96 -30.89 -10.81 -6.36
CA PHE A 96 -30.15 -12.01 -6.75
C PHE A 96 -28.72 -11.99 -6.23
N ASP A 97 -28.07 -13.16 -6.32
CA ASP A 97 -26.71 -13.34 -5.86
C ASP A 97 -25.73 -13.01 -6.97
N ILE A 98 -24.73 -12.22 -6.62
CA ILE A 98 -23.57 -11.90 -7.47
C ILE A 98 -22.33 -12.49 -6.82
N THR A 99 -21.54 -13.18 -7.62
CA THR A 99 -20.29 -13.81 -7.27
C THR A 99 -19.13 -13.10 -7.95
N LEU A 100 -18.20 -12.57 -7.17
CA LEU A 100 -16.88 -12.12 -7.62
C LEU A 100 -15.87 -13.26 -7.42
N GLU A 101 -15.05 -13.54 -8.41
CA GLU A 101 -13.98 -14.53 -8.33
C GLU A 101 -12.74 -14.06 -9.09
N ILE A 102 -11.58 -14.56 -8.69
CA ILE A 102 -10.34 -14.42 -9.47
C ILE A 102 -10.25 -15.66 -10.36
N LEU A 103 -10.11 -15.43 -11.67
CA LEU A 103 -9.79 -16.50 -12.60
C LEU A 103 -8.29 -16.74 -12.58
N ASP A 104 -7.88 -18.01 -12.50
CA ASP A 104 -6.50 -18.38 -12.76
C ASP A 104 -6.17 -18.03 -14.22
N THR A 105 -5.26 -17.08 -14.41
CA THR A 105 -4.86 -16.63 -15.76
C THR A 105 -3.66 -17.39 -16.30
N THR A 106 -3.09 -18.28 -15.50
CA THR A 106 -1.93 -19.10 -15.84
C THR A 106 -2.32 -20.58 -15.87
N ASN A 107 -1.53 -21.42 -16.53
CA ASN A 107 -1.83 -22.85 -16.61
C ASN A 107 -1.47 -23.59 -15.31
N ASN A 108 -2.05 -23.19 -14.17
CA ASN A 108 -1.95 -23.78 -12.83
C ASN A 108 -0.64 -23.60 -12.04
N ASP A 109 0.21 -22.62 -12.35
CA ASP A 109 1.37 -22.32 -11.51
C ASP A 109 1.25 -21.01 -10.69
N GLY A 110 0.31 -20.12 -11.02
CA GLY A 110 -0.05 -18.94 -10.21
C GLY A 110 1.10 -17.94 -10.01
N THR A 111 2.19 -18.09 -10.76
CA THR A 111 3.46 -17.37 -10.52
C THR A 111 3.42 -15.90 -10.95
N ASN A 112 2.45 -15.53 -11.78
CA ASN A 112 2.25 -14.17 -12.30
C ASN A 112 0.85 -13.58 -12.02
N ASP A 113 0.05 -14.23 -11.19
CA ASP A 113 -1.23 -13.69 -10.75
C ASP A 113 -1.05 -12.63 -9.67
N ILE A 114 -1.97 -11.68 -9.61
CA ILE A 114 -1.98 -10.62 -8.62
C ILE A 114 -2.54 -11.17 -7.29
N PRO A 115 -1.76 -11.13 -6.19
CA PRO A 115 -2.26 -11.54 -4.89
C PRO A 115 -3.16 -10.45 -4.32
N PHE A 116 -4.49 -10.65 -4.40
CA PHE A 116 -5.46 -9.69 -3.87
C PHE A 116 -5.71 -9.87 -2.38
N SER A 117 -6.09 -8.76 -1.74
CA SER A 117 -6.83 -8.74 -0.49
C SER A 117 -8.14 -7.98 -0.67
N ARG A 118 -9.13 -8.30 0.16
CA ARG A 118 -10.39 -7.56 0.25
C ARG A 118 -10.55 -6.95 1.63
N TRP A 119 -11.25 -5.83 1.69
CA TRP A 119 -11.67 -5.26 2.97
C TRP A 119 -12.91 -5.97 3.51
N ILE A 120 -12.84 -6.46 4.75
CA ILE A 120 -13.98 -6.94 5.52
C ILE A 120 -14.40 -5.80 6.47
N PRO A 121 -15.61 -5.23 6.35
CA PRO A 121 -16.02 -4.12 7.20
C PRO A 121 -16.46 -4.58 8.60
N LEU A 122 -16.39 -3.66 9.57
CA LEU A 122 -17.06 -3.79 10.86
C LEU A 122 -18.58 -3.88 10.66
N PRO A 123 -19.33 -4.60 11.54
CA PRO A 123 -18.91 -5.14 12.83
C PRO A 123 -18.39 -6.59 12.79
N SER A 124 -17.91 -7.10 11.66
CA SER A 124 -17.32 -8.44 11.61
C SER A 124 -16.18 -8.59 12.62
N GLU A 125 -16.10 -9.73 13.32
CA GLU A 125 -14.97 -10.06 14.21
C GLU A 125 -13.64 -10.14 13.45
N ASN A 126 -13.70 -10.39 12.13
CA ASN A 126 -12.55 -10.44 11.23
C ASN A 126 -12.45 -9.17 10.36
N ALA A 127 -12.94 -8.03 10.85
CA ALA A 127 -12.83 -6.78 10.13
C ALA A 127 -11.37 -6.41 9.90
N GLY A 128 -11.04 -5.99 8.68
CA GLY A 128 -9.66 -5.78 8.26
C GLY A 128 -9.41 -6.23 6.82
N TRP A 129 -8.18 -6.08 6.36
CA TRP A 129 -7.74 -6.63 5.08
C TRP A 129 -7.49 -8.13 5.23
N SER A 130 -8.16 -8.91 4.40
CA SER A 130 -7.97 -10.37 4.34
C SER A 130 -7.63 -10.80 2.93
N ALA A 131 -6.83 -11.85 2.79
CA ALA A 131 -6.48 -12.43 1.50
C ALA A 131 -7.75 -12.78 0.71
N PHE A 132 -7.78 -12.42 -0.57
CA PHE A 132 -8.88 -12.81 -1.46
C PHE A 132 -8.42 -13.98 -2.32
N THR A 133 -8.67 -15.19 -1.82
CA THR A 133 -8.20 -16.46 -2.42
C THR A 133 -9.34 -17.37 -2.89
N GLU A 134 -10.59 -16.95 -2.68
CA GLU A 134 -11.80 -17.72 -2.97
C GLU A 134 -12.81 -16.82 -3.67
N THR A 135 -13.96 -17.38 -4.03
CA THR A 135 -15.08 -16.62 -4.57
C THR A 135 -15.80 -15.85 -3.44
N LEU A 136 -16.32 -14.66 -3.76
CA LEU A 136 -17.19 -13.88 -2.90
C LEU A 136 -18.58 -13.83 -3.50
N THR A 137 -19.53 -14.52 -2.89
CA THR A 137 -20.95 -14.42 -3.24
C THR A 137 -21.69 -13.55 -2.24
N GLN A 138 -22.40 -12.53 -2.74
CA GLN A 138 -23.25 -11.66 -1.93
C GLN A 138 -24.62 -11.54 -2.59
N GLN A 139 -25.65 -11.40 -1.76
CA GLN A 139 -26.97 -11.06 -2.24
C GLN A 139 -27.06 -9.54 -2.42
N TYR A 140 -27.56 -9.12 -3.57
CA TYR A 140 -27.85 -7.72 -3.88
C TYR A 140 -29.36 -7.54 -3.91
N GLN A 141 -29.86 -6.56 -3.17
CA GLN A 141 -31.24 -6.11 -3.27
C GLN A 141 -31.47 -5.41 -4.62
N ASN A 142 -32.73 -5.24 -5.01
CA ASN A 142 -33.06 -4.50 -6.22
C ASN A 142 -32.45 -3.08 -6.17
N GLN A 143 -31.85 -2.64 -7.29
CA GLN A 143 -31.23 -1.31 -7.40
C GLN A 143 -30.12 -1.02 -6.38
N GLU A 144 -29.59 -2.05 -5.69
CA GLU A 144 -28.53 -1.88 -4.71
C GLU A 144 -27.15 -1.82 -5.39
N THR A 145 -26.33 -0.87 -4.97
CA THR A 145 -24.90 -0.84 -5.24
C THR A 145 -24.13 -1.25 -3.99
N GLN A 146 -23.29 -2.27 -4.10
CA GLN A 146 -22.31 -2.61 -3.07
C GLN A 146 -20.90 -2.25 -3.54
N THR A 147 -20.05 -1.86 -2.60
CA THR A 147 -18.65 -1.51 -2.86
C THR A 147 -17.74 -2.59 -2.30
N ILE A 148 -16.95 -3.20 -3.17
CA ILE A 148 -15.91 -4.15 -2.82
C ILE A 148 -14.57 -3.41 -2.91
N ARG A 149 -13.88 -3.25 -1.78
CA ARG A 149 -12.55 -2.64 -1.73
C ARG A 149 -11.52 -3.74 -1.93
N LEU A 150 -10.69 -3.61 -2.96
CA LEU A 150 -9.66 -4.58 -3.33
C LEU A 150 -8.29 -3.94 -3.24
N ALA A 151 -7.35 -4.63 -2.62
CA ALA A 151 -5.96 -4.21 -2.57
C ALA A 151 -5.00 -5.28 -3.06
N VAL A 152 -3.80 -4.87 -3.43
CA VAL A 152 -2.73 -5.75 -3.90
C VAL A 152 -1.70 -6.01 -2.82
N ARG A 153 -1.36 -7.28 -2.61
CA ARG A 153 -0.40 -7.73 -1.58
C ARG A 153 1.00 -7.83 -2.16
N ARG A 154 1.58 -6.69 -2.54
CA ARG A 154 2.90 -6.60 -3.21
C ARG A 154 4.04 -7.24 -2.43
N ALA A 155 3.94 -7.32 -1.10
CA ALA A 155 4.92 -7.99 -0.25
C ALA A 155 5.07 -9.50 -0.53
N TYR A 156 4.09 -10.13 -1.19
CA TYR A 156 4.11 -11.56 -1.55
C TYR A 156 4.67 -11.81 -2.95
N LEU A 157 4.99 -10.75 -3.69
CA LEU A 157 5.61 -10.85 -5.00
C LEU A 157 7.13 -10.90 -4.84
N THR A 158 7.76 -11.87 -5.48
CA THR A 158 9.20 -12.13 -5.34
C THR A 158 9.99 -11.75 -6.59
N THR A 159 9.33 -11.71 -7.75
CA THR A 159 9.98 -11.42 -9.03
C THR A 159 9.56 -10.04 -9.53
N PRO A 160 10.48 -9.11 -9.78
CA PRO A 160 10.13 -7.84 -10.40
C PRO A 160 9.58 -8.06 -11.81
N GLY A 161 8.50 -7.36 -12.16
CA GLY A 161 7.84 -7.57 -13.44
C GLY A 161 6.39 -7.11 -13.47
N GLN A 162 5.72 -7.44 -14.56
CA GLN A 162 4.29 -7.22 -14.74
C GLN A 162 3.51 -8.45 -14.28
N TYR A 163 2.43 -8.21 -13.53
CA TYR A 163 1.48 -9.18 -13.04
C TYR A 163 0.10 -8.83 -13.57
N GLU A 164 -0.67 -9.84 -13.92
CA GLU A 164 -1.99 -9.67 -14.53
C GLU A 164 -2.96 -10.70 -13.95
N SER A 165 -4.23 -10.33 -13.87
CA SER A 165 -5.30 -11.26 -13.45
C SER A 165 -6.61 -10.85 -14.08
N ILE A 166 -7.58 -11.76 -14.12
CA ILE A 166 -8.94 -11.46 -14.55
C ILE A 166 -9.87 -11.75 -13.39
N LEU A 167 -10.64 -10.74 -12.96
CA LEU A 167 -11.74 -10.97 -12.03
C LEU A 167 -13.01 -11.22 -12.83
N ARG A 168 -13.76 -12.26 -12.48
CA ARG A 168 -15.08 -12.53 -13.04
C ARG A 168 -16.14 -12.12 -12.02
N VAL A 169 -17.01 -11.21 -12.43
CA VAL A 169 -18.29 -10.96 -11.79
C VAL A 169 -19.34 -11.80 -12.50
N SER A 170 -20.01 -12.67 -11.78
CA SER A 170 -21.06 -13.52 -12.32
C SER A 170 -22.30 -13.50 -11.44
N SER A 171 -23.44 -13.86 -11.99
CA SER A 171 -24.69 -13.93 -11.24
C SER A 171 -25.37 -15.28 -11.43
N ASN A 172 -26.26 -15.64 -10.50
CA ASN A 172 -27.06 -16.86 -10.60
C ASN A 172 -28.07 -16.84 -11.77
N ASN A 173 -28.29 -15.69 -12.42
CA ASN A 173 -29.10 -15.55 -13.64
C ASN A 173 -28.25 -15.58 -14.93
N GLY A 174 -26.96 -15.92 -14.86
CA GLY A 174 -26.12 -16.20 -16.02
C GLY A 174 -25.34 -15.02 -16.61
N ILE A 175 -25.35 -13.85 -15.96
CA ILE A 175 -24.50 -12.72 -16.37
C ILE A 175 -23.05 -13.04 -16.03
N GLN A 176 -22.14 -12.63 -16.90
CA GLN A 176 -20.69 -12.69 -16.67
C GLN A 176 -20.03 -11.42 -17.20
N ILE A 177 -19.24 -10.78 -16.35
CA ILE A 177 -18.42 -9.61 -16.65
C ILE A 177 -16.99 -9.93 -16.24
N PHE A 178 -16.04 -9.67 -17.13
CA PHE A 178 -14.62 -9.90 -16.89
C PHE A 178 -13.91 -8.56 -16.74
N ILE A 179 -13.15 -8.42 -15.64
CA ILE A 179 -12.43 -7.21 -15.29
C ILE A 179 -10.93 -7.55 -15.31
N PRO A 180 -10.17 -7.04 -16.29
CA PRO A 180 -8.73 -7.17 -16.28
C PRO A 180 -8.15 -6.40 -15.09
N ALA A 181 -7.10 -6.93 -14.49
CA ALA A 181 -6.31 -6.27 -13.47
C ALA A 181 -4.83 -6.36 -13.82
N SER A 182 -4.09 -5.28 -13.54
CA SER A 182 -2.68 -5.16 -13.88
C SER A 182 -1.89 -4.54 -12.73
N LEU A 183 -0.63 -4.95 -12.62
CA LEU A 183 0.26 -4.57 -11.54
C LEU A 183 1.71 -4.63 -12.00
N THR A 184 2.51 -3.61 -11.70
CA THR A 184 3.97 -3.67 -11.88
C THR A 184 4.65 -3.79 -10.52
N HIS A 185 5.37 -4.89 -10.28
CA HIS A 185 6.14 -5.12 -9.07
C HIS A 185 7.62 -4.73 -9.25
N LYS A 186 8.17 -4.05 -8.26
CA LYS A 186 9.61 -3.81 -8.11
C LYS A 186 10.09 -4.57 -6.88
N ALA A 187 11.12 -5.40 -7.04
CA ALA A 187 11.70 -6.15 -5.93
C ALA A 187 12.40 -5.23 -4.92
N GLU A 188 13.00 -4.15 -5.40
CA GLU A 188 13.78 -3.24 -4.59
C GLU A 188 12.89 -2.29 -3.78
N LYS A 189 13.20 -2.15 -2.49
CA LYS A 189 12.62 -1.11 -1.62
C LYS A 189 13.32 0.25 -1.77
N THR A 190 14.00 0.45 -2.90
CA THR A 190 14.68 1.70 -3.25
C THR A 190 13.79 2.91 -3.05
N GLY A 191 14.34 3.95 -2.43
CA GLY A 191 13.66 5.21 -2.20
C GLY A 191 13.90 5.83 -0.84
N LEU A 192 13.15 6.89 -0.57
CA LEU A 192 13.12 7.59 0.71
C LEU A 192 11.95 7.11 1.55
N TRP A 193 12.25 6.73 2.78
CA TRP A 193 11.32 6.23 3.78
C TRP A 193 11.34 7.14 5.00
N VAL A 194 10.16 7.59 5.41
CA VAL A 194 10.04 8.52 6.54
C VAL A 194 8.96 8.02 7.48
N GLY A 195 9.24 8.08 8.76
CA GLY A 195 8.24 7.79 9.77
C GLY A 195 8.74 8.06 11.17
N THR A 196 8.30 7.27 12.13
CA THR A 196 8.48 7.56 13.56
C THR A 196 8.86 6.28 14.31
N ALA A 197 9.83 6.39 15.22
CA ALA A 197 9.99 5.44 16.31
C ALA A 197 9.30 5.97 17.57
N LYS A 198 8.62 5.06 18.27
CA LYS A 198 7.90 5.28 19.52
C LYS A 198 8.52 4.40 20.59
N ILE A 199 9.47 4.95 21.33
CA ILE A 199 10.17 4.28 22.41
C ILE A 199 9.29 4.27 23.64
N ASN A 200 9.00 3.08 24.14
CA ASN A 200 8.10 2.89 25.28
C ASN A 200 8.66 1.89 26.30
N GLN A 201 9.90 1.46 26.14
CA GLN A 201 10.59 0.62 27.10
C GLN A 201 12.03 1.08 27.31
N VAL A 202 12.49 0.99 28.56
CA VAL A 202 13.87 1.28 28.97
C VAL A 202 14.28 0.35 30.10
N ASN A 203 15.54 -0.09 30.13
CA ASN A 203 16.02 -0.86 31.27
C ASN A 203 16.20 0.03 32.51
N ASN A 204 16.22 -0.57 33.71
CA ASN A 204 16.59 0.14 34.93
C ASN A 204 18.09 -0.05 35.20
N PRO A 205 18.95 0.94 34.91
CA PRO A 205 20.39 0.78 35.11
C PRO A 205 20.80 0.83 36.58
N MET A 206 19.87 1.07 37.52
CA MET A 206 20.18 1.11 38.95
C MET A 206 20.40 -0.31 39.48
N ARG A 207 21.55 -0.49 40.14
CA ARG A 207 21.86 -1.65 40.97
C ARG A 207 20.75 -1.81 42.01
N SER A 208 20.24 -3.01 42.22
CA SER A 208 19.43 -3.23 43.43
C SER A 208 20.29 -2.95 44.68
N GLU A 209 19.67 -2.84 45.85
CA GLU A 209 20.41 -2.70 47.11
C GLU A 209 21.38 -3.87 47.35
N ASN A 210 21.20 -5.00 46.65
CA ASN A 210 22.09 -6.14 46.65
C ASN A 210 23.23 -5.97 45.62
N PRO A 211 24.50 -5.96 46.08
CA PRO A 211 25.68 -5.90 45.23
C PRO A 211 25.77 -6.95 44.12
N ASP A 212 25.14 -8.10 44.34
CA ASP A 212 25.19 -9.29 43.49
C ASP A 212 24.04 -9.36 42.47
N ASP A 213 23.08 -8.44 42.52
CA ASP A 213 21.99 -8.44 41.55
C ASP A 213 22.49 -7.98 40.18
N PRO A 214 22.17 -8.74 39.11
CA PRO A 214 22.60 -8.38 37.77
C PRO A 214 21.98 -7.04 37.36
N VAL A 215 22.77 -6.21 36.67
CA VAL A 215 22.24 -5.04 35.95
C VAL A 215 21.11 -5.53 35.04
N THR A 216 19.91 -4.98 35.20
CA THR A 216 18.81 -5.37 34.30
C THR A 216 19.11 -4.84 32.90
N ILE A 217 19.25 -5.78 31.96
CA ILE A 217 19.46 -5.50 30.54
C ILE A 217 18.16 -5.52 29.75
N THR A 218 17.09 -6.11 30.32
CA THR A 218 15.78 -6.20 29.70
C THR A 218 15.03 -4.87 29.85
N PRO A 219 14.68 -4.19 28.75
CA PRO A 219 13.81 -3.01 28.81
C PRO A 219 12.46 -3.36 29.46
N VAL A 220 11.90 -2.42 30.23
CA VAL A 220 10.57 -2.52 30.82
C VAL A 220 9.71 -1.32 30.42
N PRO A 221 8.36 -1.44 30.37
CA PRO A 221 7.48 -0.36 29.94
C PRO A 221 7.67 0.95 30.70
N THR A 222 7.66 2.06 29.97
CA THR A 222 7.63 3.42 30.51
C THR A 222 6.20 3.91 30.70
N ALA A 223 6.00 4.91 31.56
CA ALA A 223 4.69 5.54 31.76
C ALA A 223 4.19 6.33 30.54
N SER A 224 5.11 6.80 29.68
CA SER A 224 4.83 7.56 28.46
C SER A 224 5.83 7.23 27.37
N GLU A 225 5.40 7.30 26.11
CA GLU A 225 6.27 7.08 24.95
C GLU A 225 7.09 8.32 24.58
N LEU A 226 8.34 8.10 24.15
CA LEU A 226 9.15 9.08 23.43
C LEU A 226 9.02 8.83 21.93
N SER A 227 8.59 9.84 21.18
CA SER A 227 8.44 9.74 19.72
C SER A 227 9.45 10.61 18.98
N PHE A 228 10.11 10.07 17.97
CA PHE A 228 10.99 10.85 17.08
C PHE A 228 10.98 10.35 15.65
N ARG A 229 11.32 11.23 14.71
CA ARG A 229 11.33 10.92 13.28
C ARG A 229 12.53 10.05 12.91
N ILE A 230 12.29 9.04 12.09
CA ILE A 230 13.31 8.25 11.41
C ILE A 230 13.22 8.55 9.91
N ILE A 231 14.38 8.73 9.29
CA ILE A 231 14.52 8.97 7.85
C ILE A 231 15.51 7.93 7.33
N ILE A 232 15.07 7.05 6.44
CA ILE A 232 15.88 5.99 5.86
C ILE A 232 15.88 6.18 4.35
N HIS A 233 17.04 6.01 3.73
CA HIS A 233 17.17 5.93 2.29
C HIS A 233 17.70 4.55 1.90
N VAL A 234 17.09 3.95 0.88
CA VAL A 234 17.55 2.70 0.27
C VAL A 234 17.94 3.03 -1.16
N ASP A 235 19.19 2.80 -1.55
CA ASP A 235 19.63 3.07 -2.92
C ASP A 235 19.22 1.96 -3.90
N ALA A 236 19.57 2.13 -5.18
CA ALA A 236 19.24 1.18 -6.25
C ALA A 236 19.96 -0.18 -6.10
N ASN A 237 20.97 -0.29 -5.24
CA ASN A 237 21.68 -1.53 -4.94
C ASN A 237 21.25 -2.12 -3.57
N GLY A 238 20.22 -1.55 -2.94
CA GLY A 238 19.73 -2.00 -1.64
C GLY A 238 20.54 -1.49 -0.44
N VAL A 239 21.52 -0.60 -0.62
CA VAL A 239 22.29 -0.06 0.53
C VAL A 239 21.41 0.89 1.32
N VAL A 240 21.28 0.59 2.61
CA VAL A 240 20.43 1.32 3.54
C VAL A 240 21.25 2.40 4.24
N ARG A 241 20.70 3.62 4.33
CA ARG A 241 21.31 4.75 5.04
C ARG A 241 20.31 5.40 5.99
N LEU A 242 20.73 5.63 7.24
CA LEU A 242 20.03 6.47 8.20
C LEU A 242 20.39 7.94 7.92
N LEU A 243 19.37 8.79 7.79
CA LEU A 243 19.55 10.21 7.50
C LEU A 243 19.15 11.06 8.71
N LYS A 244 19.96 12.08 9.01
CA LYS A 244 19.58 13.19 9.90
C LYS A 244 18.56 14.09 9.23
N GLU A 245 18.77 14.35 7.94
CA GLU A 245 17.98 15.27 7.16
C GLU A 245 18.04 14.97 5.66
N ILE A 246 17.04 15.45 4.94
CA ILE A 246 16.97 15.39 3.49
C ILE A 246 16.15 16.57 2.95
N ILE A 247 16.55 17.11 1.81
CA ILE A 247 15.82 18.16 1.10
C ILE A 247 15.45 17.64 -0.29
N GLN A 248 14.15 17.57 -0.57
CA GLN A 248 13.67 17.33 -1.92
C GLN A 248 13.70 18.64 -2.71
N MET A 249 14.38 18.62 -3.86
CA MET A 249 14.51 19.73 -4.80
C MET A 249 14.14 19.26 -6.21
N TRP A 250 14.05 20.21 -7.14
CA TRP A 250 13.85 19.97 -8.56
C TRP A 250 15.15 20.26 -9.33
N ASP A 251 15.64 19.27 -10.05
CA ASP A 251 16.68 19.42 -11.06
C ASP A 251 16.00 19.74 -12.39
N PRO A 252 16.18 20.95 -12.95
CA PRO A 252 15.58 21.29 -14.24
C PRO A 252 16.22 20.52 -15.41
N GLY A 253 17.39 19.92 -15.21
CA GLY A 253 18.19 19.31 -16.25
C GLY A 253 18.66 20.31 -17.32
N ASN A 254 19.41 19.81 -18.30
CA ASN A 254 19.77 20.61 -19.48
C ASN A 254 18.63 20.65 -20.52
N GLU A 255 17.74 19.66 -20.46
CA GLU A 255 16.55 19.54 -21.30
C GLU A 255 15.34 19.10 -20.45
N ILE A 256 14.12 19.46 -20.87
CA ILE A 256 12.88 19.12 -20.16
C ILE A 256 12.77 17.61 -19.88
N ARG A 257 13.26 16.77 -20.80
CA ARG A 257 13.24 15.29 -20.66
C ARG A 257 14.13 14.76 -19.55
N THR A 258 15.07 15.57 -19.05
CA THR A 258 15.99 15.23 -17.97
C THR A 258 15.61 15.85 -16.63
N ALA A 259 14.56 16.67 -16.61
CA ALA A 259 14.10 17.32 -15.40
C ALA A 259 13.49 16.29 -14.42
N LYS A 260 13.94 16.31 -13.16
CA LYS A 260 13.55 15.31 -12.15
C LYS A 260 13.59 15.87 -10.74
N PHE A 261 12.84 15.24 -9.83
CA PHE A 261 13.07 15.46 -8.41
C PHE A 261 14.40 14.83 -7.99
N VAL A 262 15.09 15.48 -7.05
CA VAL A 262 16.34 15.00 -6.44
C VAL A 262 16.24 15.09 -4.91
N LEU A 263 17.02 14.24 -4.23
CA LEU A 263 17.12 14.19 -2.78
C LEU A 263 18.53 14.63 -2.36
N ILE A 264 18.61 15.76 -1.67
CA ILE A 264 19.89 16.39 -1.29
C ILE A 264 20.14 16.21 0.20
N THR A 265 21.32 15.70 0.57
CA THR A 265 21.81 15.65 1.96
C THR A 265 22.90 16.69 2.22
N ASN A 266 23.64 17.12 1.20
CA ASN A 266 24.65 18.18 1.33
C ASN A 266 24.07 19.55 0.97
N GLU A 267 23.84 20.38 2.00
CA GLU A 267 23.22 21.69 1.85
C GLU A 267 24.02 22.65 0.93
N SER A 268 25.33 22.45 0.76
CA SER A 268 26.15 23.29 -0.13
C SER A 268 25.75 23.16 -1.61
N LEU A 269 25.13 22.04 -1.98
CA LEU A 269 24.72 21.75 -3.35
C LEU A 269 23.34 22.31 -3.70
N ILE A 270 22.58 22.85 -2.72
CA ILE A 270 21.22 23.38 -2.93
C ILE A 270 21.17 24.42 -4.06
N SER A 271 22.21 25.26 -4.17
CA SER A 271 22.29 26.31 -5.19
C SER A 271 22.28 25.82 -6.64
N ASN A 272 22.55 24.52 -6.87
CA ASN A 272 22.51 23.89 -8.18
C ASN A 272 21.07 23.49 -8.60
N TYR A 273 20.08 23.63 -7.72
CA TYR A 273 18.72 23.12 -7.92
C TYR A 273 17.66 24.18 -7.67
N VAL A 274 16.44 23.91 -8.13
CA VAL A 274 15.25 24.77 -7.96
C VAL A 274 14.32 24.16 -6.91
N GLY A 275 13.50 24.97 -6.26
CA GLY A 275 12.53 24.48 -5.28
C GLY A 275 11.53 23.48 -5.86
N ALA A 276 11.26 22.40 -5.12
CA ALA A 276 10.31 21.34 -5.45
C ALA A 276 8.83 21.72 -5.20
N ALA A 277 8.58 22.85 -4.55
CA ALA A 277 7.24 23.35 -4.27
C ALA A 277 7.21 24.89 -4.27
N LEU A 278 6.02 25.47 -4.37
CA LEU A 278 5.84 26.91 -4.19
C LEU A 278 5.44 27.21 -2.74
N ARG A 279 6.06 28.23 -2.15
CA ARG A 279 5.64 28.85 -0.90
C ARG A 279 5.66 30.36 -1.11
N ASP A 280 4.51 31.01 -0.93
CA ASP A 280 4.35 32.45 -1.14
C ASP A 280 4.83 32.92 -2.53
N GLY A 281 4.58 32.09 -3.56
CA GLY A 281 4.99 32.36 -4.95
C GLY A 281 6.48 32.15 -5.24
N GLN A 282 7.29 31.75 -4.24
CA GLN A 282 8.71 31.42 -4.41
C GLN A 282 8.94 29.91 -4.45
N PRO A 283 9.79 29.40 -5.35
CA PRO A 283 10.17 28.00 -5.35
C PRO A 283 11.04 27.70 -4.12
N VAL A 284 10.61 26.73 -3.31
CA VAL A 284 11.31 26.26 -2.12
C VAL A 284 11.49 24.74 -2.13
N GLY A 285 12.57 24.26 -1.52
CA GLY A 285 12.77 22.83 -1.24
C GLY A 285 11.84 22.33 -0.14
N ARG A 286 11.61 21.01 -0.11
CA ARG A 286 10.91 20.34 1.00
C ARG A 286 11.93 19.66 1.88
N ARG A 287 12.21 20.24 3.05
CA ARG A 287 13.14 19.68 4.04
C ARG A 287 12.40 18.78 5.03
N ILE A 288 12.98 17.61 5.28
CA ILE A 288 12.57 16.66 6.32
C ILE A 288 13.80 16.43 7.21
N SER A 289 13.63 16.59 8.52
CA SER A 289 14.73 16.44 9.48
C SER A 289 14.27 15.65 10.71
N SER A 290 15.22 14.94 11.33
CA SER A 290 15.07 14.34 12.65
C SER A 290 15.81 15.18 13.70
N ALA A 291 15.28 15.22 14.92
CA ALA A 291 15.84 16.01 16.01
C ALA A 291 16.88 15.24 16.85
N VAL A 292 16.96 13.92 16.70
CA VAL A 292 17.76 13.05 17.59
C VAL A 292 19.10 12.61 16.99
N PHE A 293 19.46 13.14 15.82
CA PHE A 293 20.69 12.81 15.09
C PHE A 293 21.45 14.08 14.71
N SER A 294 22.78 14.06 14.85
CA SER A 294 23.68 15.17 14.52
C SER A 294 24.88 14.75 13.66
N PHE A 295 24.92 13.50 13.18
CA PHE A 295 25.99 13.04 12.29
C PHE A 295 26.06 13.89 11.01
N PRO A 296 27.27 14.17 10.49
CA PRO A 296 27.47 15.07 9.35
C PRO A 296 27.07 14.45 8.02
N GLU A 297 27.25 13.13 7.88
CA GLU A 297 26.99 12.39 6.65
C GLU A 297 26.03 11.21 6.92
N PRO A 298 25.21 10.80 5.94
CA PRO A 298 24.35 9.62 6.05
C PRO A 298 25.08 8.38 6.59
N LEU A 299 24.54 7.76 7.64
CA LEU A 299 25.12 6.55 8.22
C LEU A 299 24.67 5.31 7.45
N ILE A 300 25.60 4.54 6.92
CA ILE A 300 25.29 3.23 6.30
C ILE A 300 24.81 2.28 7.40
N MET A 301 23.71 1.58 7.14
CA MET A 301 23.19 0.52 7.99
C MET A 301 23.52 -0.84 7.37
N ALA A 302 24.03 -1.76 8.18
CA ALA A 302 24.21 -3.15 7.80
C ALA A 302 22.86 -3.88 7.78
N GLY A 303 22.73 -4.92 6.96
CA GLY A 303 21.51 -5.71 6.82
C GLY A 303 20.67 -5.31 5.60
N SER A 304 19.41 -5.78 5.58
CA SER A 304 18.51 -5.62 4.43
C SER A 304 17.19 -4.97 4.86
N PHE A 305 16.73 -3.98 4.09
CA PHE A 305 15.44 -3.32 4.29
C PHE A 305 14.31 -4.17 3.71
N LEU A 306 13.97 -5.26 4.39
CA LEU A 306 12.95 -6.24 4.00
C LEU A 306 12.27 -6.77 5.25
N SER A 307 10.99 -7.17 5.15
CA SER A 307 10.28 -7.78 6.27
C SER A 307 10.99 -9.04 6.76
N GLY A 308 10.98 -9.27 8.09
CA GLY A 308 11.69 -10.36 8.74
C GLY A 308 13.20 -10.15 8.90
N ASN A 309 13.78 -9.10 8.30
CA ASN A 309 15.20 -8.78 8.43
C ASN A 309 15.45 -7.67 9.46
N THR A 310 16.72 -7.45 9.76
CA THR A 310 17.18 -6.37 10.66
C THR A 310 18.14 -5.47 9.91
N ILE A 311 18.05 -4.16 10.16
CA ILE A 311 19.10 -3.19 9.81
C ILE A 311 19.72 -2.60 11.07
N SER A 312 21.01 -2.33 11.05
CA SER A 312 21.71 -1.77 12.22
C SER A 312 22.87 -0.85 11.86
N CYS A 313 23.18 0.10 12.74
CA CYS A 313 24.35 0.96 12.62
C CYS A 313 24.87 1.42 13.99
N ASP A 314 26.15 1.75 14.03
CA ASP A 314 26.78 2.47 15.14
C ASP A 314 26.71 3.97 14.88
N TYR A 315 26.28 4.73 15.88
CA TYR A 315 26.26 6.19 15.87
C TYR A 315 27.02 6.72 17.08
N GLU A 316 28.08 7.49 16.81
CA GLU A 316 28.90 8.12 17.82
C GLU A 316 28.52 9.61 17.99
N ILE A 317 28.22 9.99 19.22
CA ILE A 317 28.09 11.39 19.65
C ILE A 317 29.37 11.71 20.40
N SER A 318 30.31 12.36 19.73
CA SER A 318 31.59 12.75 20.35
C SER A 318 31.39 13.71 21.53
N ALA A 319 32.39 13.83 22.40
CA ALA A 319 32.44 14.79 23.49
C ALA A 319 32.14 16.24 23.05
N ASN A 320 32.45 16.59 21.80
CA ASN A 320 32.25 17.94 21.26
C ASN A 320 30.96 18.11 20.43
N ASP A 321 30.15 17.06 20.29
CA ASP A 321 28.93 17.08 19.50
C ASP A 321 27.92 18.11 20.05
N PRO A 322 27.18 18.86 19.20
CA PRO A 322 26.18 19.82 19.64
C PRO A 322 24.99 19.19 20.39
N LEU A 323 24.69 17.91 20.18
CA LEU A 323 23.63 17.18 20.88
C LEU A 323 24.14 16.42 22.13
N ASN A 324 25.41 16.60 22.50
CA ASN A 324 25.94 15.94 23.70
C ASN A 324 25.32 16.56 24.97
N PRO A 325 24.56 15.79 25.79
CA PRO A 325 23.84 16.33 26.94
C PRO A 325 24.76 16.79 28.08
N PHE A 326 26.04 16.40 28.08
CA PHE A 326 27.02 16.85 29.08
C PHE A 326 27.73 18.15 28.69
N LYS A 327 27.57 18.60 27.44
CA LYS A 327 28.22 19.79 26.92
C LYS A 327 27.29 21.00 27.08
N HIS A 328 27.78 22.02 27.78
CA HIS A 328 27.09 23.29 27.95
C HIS A 328 27.91 24.42 27.30
N GLN A 329 27.43 24.96 26.18
CA GLN A 329 28.15 25.94 25.35
C GLN A 329 28.66 27.16 26.14
N PHE A 330 27.93 27.59 27.16
CA PHE A 330 28.20 28.83 27.90
C PHE A 330 28.71 28.59 29.33
N HIS A 331 28.90 27.34 29.76
CA HIS A 331 29.39 27.04 31.10
C HIS A 331 30.89 26.74 31.07
N PRO A 332 31.75 27.52 31.76
CA PRO A 332 33.21 27.39 31.70
C PRO A 332 33.73 25.98 32.01
N ASP A 333 33.10 25.28 32.95
CA ASP A 333 33.55 23.97 33.41
C ASP A 333 32.99 22.78 32.60
N HIS A 334 32.10 23.03 31.62
CA HIS A 334 31.37 21.98 30.88
C HIS A 334 31.45 22.22 29.36
N GLN A 335 32.62 22.67 28.89
CA GLN A 335 32.84 22.98 27.46
C GLN A 335 32.94 21.73 26.57
N GLN A 336 33.10 20.54 27.17
CA GLN A 336 33.17 19.24 26.51
C GLN A 336 32.37 18.21 27.32
N GLY A 337 31.74 17.26 26.63
CA GLY A 337 31.01 16.13 27.22
C GLY A 337 31.84 14.85 27.29
N TYR A 338 31.15 13.71 27.38
CA TYR A 338 31.73 12.38 27.24
C TYR A 338 31.34 11.77 25.89
N ASP A 339 32.17 10.91 25.33
CA ASP A 339 31.80 10.16 24.13
C ASP A 339 30.63 9.22 24.45
N ILE A 340 29.58 9.30 23.63
CA ILE A 340 28.39 8.46 23.74
C ILE A 340 28.32 7.61 22.48
N LYS A 341 28.24 6.30 22.65
CA LYS A 341 28.04 5.35 21.55
C LYS A 341 26.61 4.84 21.58
N ARG A 342 25.91 4.96 20.46
CA ARG A 342 24.55 4.45 20.24
C ARG A 342 24.62 3.33 19.21
N ILE A 343 24.16 2.13 19.57
CA ILE A 343 24.04 1.01 18.63
C ILE A 343 22.55 0.86 18.33
N ILE A 344 22.16 1.19 17.11
CA ILE A 344 20.75 1.22 16.69
C ILE A 344 20.45 -0.03 15.87
N SER A 345 19.36 -0.73 16.18
CA SER A 345 18.81 -1.80 15.35
C SER A 345 17.31 -1.65 15.12
N MET A 346 16.88 -2.03 13.93
CA MET A 346 15.48 -2.01 13.51
C MET A 346 15.13 -3.37 12.91
N GLU A 347 14.30 -4.13 13.63
CA GLU A 347 13.82 -5.46 13.25
C GLU A 347 12.47 -5.30 12.54
N PHE A 348 12.40 -5.61 11.25
CA PHE A 348 11.17 -5.48 10.46
C PHE A 348 10.23 -6.67 10.65
N THR A 349 8.94 -6.39 10.75
CA THR A 349 7.89 -7.41 10.96
C THR A 349 7.00 -7.58 9.74
N ASP A 350 6.48 -8.80 9.54
CA ASP A 350 5.53 -9.11 8.46
C ASP A 350 4.11 -8.55 8.70
N TYR A 351 3.87 -8.00 9.90
CA TYR A 351 2.60 -7.41 10.32
C TYR A 351 2.83 -6.06 11.01
N ASP A 352 1.80 -5.20 11.03
CA ASP A 352 1.85 -3.92 11.75
C ASP A 352 1.83 -4.18 13.27
N PRO A 353 2.92 -3.90 14.01
CA PRO A 353 3.00 -4.19 15.44
C PRO A 353 2.10 -3.27 16.28
N THR A 354 1.60 -2.18 15.69
CA THR A 354 0.70 -1.24 16.37
C THR A 354 -0.78 -1.55 16.16
N ASN A 355 -1.11 -2.38 15.16
CA ASN A 355 -2.50 -2.68 14.82
C ASN A 355 -2.64 -4.04 14.09
N ILE A 356 -2.56 -5.13 14.85
CA ILE A 356 -2.57 -6.51 14.31
C ILE A 356 -3.89 -6.84 13.57
N ASN A 357 -5.02 -6.27 14.00
CA ASN A 357 -6.34 -6.61 13.46
C ASN A 357 -6.80 -5.70 12.30
N LEU A 358 -6.21 -4.51 12.14
CA LEU A 358 -6.54 -3.57 11.06
C LEU A 358 -5.26 -3.15 10.34
N SER A 359 -4.46 -4.14 9.95
CA SER A 359 -3.24 -3.93 9.16
C SER A 359 -3.55 -3.08 7.93
N VAL A 360 -2.61 -2.24 7.50
CA VAL A 360 -2.79 -1.47 6.28
C VAL A 360 -2.53 -2.35 5.05
N ALA A 361 -3.30 -2.16 3.99
CA ALA A 361 -3.13 -2.91 2.75
C ALA A 361 -1.71 -2.82 2.16
N GLY A 362 -1.02 -1.69 2.39
CA GLY A 362 0.33 -1.43 1.92
C GLY A 362 1.45 -1.97 2.80
N TRP A 363 1.15 -2.74 3.86
CA TRP A 363 2.18 -3.27 4.76
C TRP A 363 3.13 -4.24 4.04
N GLY A 364 4.43 -4.06 4.26
CA GLY A 364 5.49 -4.76 3.53
C GLY A 364 5.76 -4.20 2.14
N ASP A 365 5.10 -3.10 1.74
CA ASP A 365 5.33 -2.44 0.46
C ASP A 365 5.44 -0.91 0.50
N SER A 366 4.35 -0.16 0.70
CA SER A 366 4.41 1.29 0.89
C SER A 366 4.65 1.67 2.35
N ASP A 367 4.42 0.71 3.25
CA ASP A 367 4.51 0.83 4.68
C ASP A 367 5.39 -0.29 5.21
N MET A 368 6.38 0.05 6.03
CA MET A 368 7.23 -0.91 6.73
C MET A 368 7.39 -0.50 8.18
N GLY A 369 7.69 -1.45 9.05
CA GLY A 369 7.90 -1.18 10.46
C GLY A 369 8.24 -2.44 11.22
N GLY A 370 8.29 -2.29 12.54
CA GLY A 370 8.65 -3.37 13.44
C GLY A 370 9.20 -2.83 14.75
N ILE A 371 10.21 -3.49 15.30
CA ILE A 371 10.77 -3.18 16.63
C ILE A 371 12.07 -2.38 16.47
N TYR A 372 12.10 -1.21 17.09
CA TYR A 372 13.30 -0.40 17.25
C TYR A 372 13.97 -0.77 18.56
N LYS A 373 15.28 -1.04 18.53
CA LYS A 373 16.10 -1.27 19.72
C LYS A 373 17.34 -0.38 19.64
N GLU A 374 17.81 0.05 20.80
CA GLU A 374 19.05 0.80 20.88
C GLU A 374 19.81 0.56 22.17
N GLU A 375 21.12 0.36 22.05
CA GLU A 375 22.07 0.33 23.16
C GLU A 375 22.82 1.65 23.27
N ILE A 376 22.84 2.26 24.44
CA ILE A 376 23.48 3.56 24.69
C ILE A 376 24.57 3.40 25.74
N HIS A 377 25.81 3.63 25.33
CA HIS A 377 27.00 3.65 26.18
C HIS A 377 27.45 5.09 26.42
N GLY A 378 28.09 5.36 27.56
CA GLY A 378 28.68 6.67 27.88
C GLY A 378 27.71 7.70 28.46
N LEU A 379 26.39 7.54 28.25
CA LEU A 379 25.36 8.36 28.91
C LEU A 379 25.20 8.02 30.40
N HIS A 380 25.49 6.78 30.76
CA HIS A 380 25.46 6.27 32.12
C HIS A 380 26.61 5.26 32.33
N LYS A 381 26.94 4.94 33.59
CA LYS A 381 28.00 3.96 33.94
C LYS A 381 27.69 2.54 33.46
N HIS A 382 26.41 2.26 33.26
CA HIS A 382 25.89 1.02 32.69
C HIS A 382 25.21 1.34 31.37
N THR A 383 25.27 0.41 30.41
CA THR A 383 24.56 0.53 29.13
C THR A 383 23.06 0.69 29.37
N LEU A 384 22.45 1.61 28.64
CA LEU A 384 21.00 1.74 28.57
C LEU A 384 20.50 0.97 27.36
N TYR A 385 19.42 0.22 27.55
CA TYR A 385 18.72 -0.50 26.50
C TYR A 385 17.34 0.12 26.38
N VAL A 386 16.99 0.58 25.18
CA VAL A 386 15.67 1.11 24.89
C VAL A 386 15.02 0.32 23.77
N GLU A 387 13.69 0.20 23.84
CA GLU A 387 12.90 -0.53 22.85
C GLU A 387 11.59 0.20 22.58
N GLY A 388 11.07 0.03 21.36
CA GLY A 388 9.74 0.48 20.99
C GLY A 388 9.36 0.03 19.59
N ASN A 389 8.22 0.50 19.11
CA ASN A 389 7.80 0.23 17.73
C ASN A 389 8.25 1.35 16.80
N PHE A 390 8.55 1.04 15.55
CA PHE A 390 8.70 2.03 14.51
C PHE A 390 7.83 1.70 13.30
N ARG A 391 7.45 2.75 12.57
CA ARG A 391 6.78 2.65 11.28
C ARG A 391 7.33 3.71 10.35
N VAL A 392 7.58 3.36 9.11
CA VAL A 392 8.05 4.21 8.03
C VAL A 392 7.20 4.02 6.79
N HIS A 393 7.02 5.09 6.04
CA HIS A 393 6.24 5.12 4.81
C HIS A 393 7.14 5.56 3.66
N LYS A 394 6.93 4.97 2.48
CA LYS A 394 7.64 5.38 1.28
C LYS A 394 7.13 6.76 0.83
N ILE A 395 8.05 7.72 0.74
CA ILE A 395 7.75 9.11 0.32
C ILE A 395 8.26 9.40 -1.10
N SER A 396 9.26 8.64 -1.58
CA SER A 396 9.85 8.81 -2.91
C SER A 396 10.53 7.52 -3.37
N ASP A 397 10.55 7.25 -4.68
CA ASP A 397 11.29 6.14 -5.30
C ASP A 397 12.73 6.49 -5.70
N ILE A 398 13.17 7.72 -5.43
CA ILE A 398 14.51 8.17 -5.85
C ILE A 398 15.58 7.39 -5.07
N GLY A 399 16.30 6.52 -5.79
CA GLY A 399 17.39 5.69 -5.26
C GLY A 399 18.74 6.37 -5.19
N GLU A 400 18.82 7.66 -5.51
CA GLU A 400 20.06 8.44 -5.54
C GLU A 400 20.01 9.59 -4.53
N LEU A 401 21.11 9.81 -3.81
CA LEU A 401 21.32 10.98 -2.97
C LEU A 401 22.34 11.90 -3.62
N VAL A 402 22.08 13.20 -3.54
CA VAL A 402 23.03 14.26 -3.87
C VAL A 402 23.77 14.63 -2.59
N GLN A 403 25.04 14.24 -2.52
CA GLN A 403 25.94 14.40 -1.38
C GLN A 403 27.16 15.23 -1.76
#